data_AF-A0A7X6XPK9-F1
#
_entry.id   AF-A0A7X6XPK9-F1
#
_cell.length_a   1.000
_cell.length_b   1.000
_cell.length_c   1.000
_cell.angle_alpha   90.00
_cell.angle_beta   90.00
_cell.angle_gamma   90.00
#
_symmetry.space_group_name_H-M   'P 1'
#
loop_
_entity.id
_entity.type
_entity.pdbx_description
1 polymer ?
#
loop_
_entity_poly.entity_id
_entity_poly.type
_entity_poly.pdbx_seq_one_letter_code
_entity_poly.pdbx_strand_id
1 'polypeptide(L)'
;MRCSRVRKLLTDYTDEALSIGVEEQVRQHLGGCRECAALAADLQSAVAALQSLPRLETSPDFTRQLRRHLPVAVALSRRAPARTGLAGWLSYLRSGSPRRFGAVLAPIAVGLSVLLYVWGMHLGLPGVGPATAEPVISEDAYLAAMAREHASYATKQPLADSSAAILRVTLAGTKAP
;
A
#
# COMPACT_ATOMS: atom_id res chain seq x y z
N MET A 1 1.96 12.87 -20.15
CA MET A 1 0.77 11.99 -20.11
C MET A 1 0.67 11.15 -21.38
N ARG A 2 -0.05 10.02 -21.36
CA ARG A 2 -0.32 9.17 -22.55
C ARG A 2 -1.64 9.60 -23.22
N CYS A 3 -1.70 9.54 -24.55
CA CYS A 3 -2.89 9.93 -25.33
C CYS A 3 -4.16 9.21 -24.87
N SER A 4 -4.08 7.89 -24.62
CA SER A 4 -5.23 7.09 -24.17
C SER A 4 -5.82 7.56 -22.84
N ARG A 5 -5.00 8.14 -21.96
CA ARG A 5 -5.48 8.72 -20.69
C ARG A 5 -6.13 10.08 -20.93
N VAL A 6 -5.51 10.92 -21.76
CA VAL A 6 -6.04 12.27 -22.06
C VAL A 6 -7.39 12.16 -22.74
N ARG A 7 -7.55 11.27 -23.73
CA ARG A 7 -8.84 11.04 -24.41
C ARG A 7 -9.98 10.72 -23.44
N LYS A 8 -9.71 10.02 -22.34
CA LYS A 8 -10.72 9.73 -21.29
C LYS A 8 -11.05 10.93 -20.41
N LEU A 9 -10.14 11.89 -20.30
CA LEU A 9 -10.27 13.08 -19.47
C LEU A 9 -10.80 14.29 -20.25
N LEU A 10 -10.93 14.20 -21.58
CA LEU A 10 -11.36 15.34 -22.41
C LEU A 10 -12.78 15.80 -22.12
N THR A 11 -13.70 14.90 -21.76
CA THR A 11 -15.06 15.28 -21.36
C THR A 11 -15.02 16.11 -20.08
N ASP A 12 -14.42 15.58 -19.01
CA ASP A 12 -14.24 16.29 -17.74
C ASP A 12 -13.45 17.60 -17.90
N TYR A 13 -12.50 17.65 -18.84
CA TYR A 13 -11.75 18.86 -19.18
C TYR A 13 -12.64 19.91 -19.84
N THR A 14 -13.54 19.51 -20.73
CA THR A 14 -14.48 20.42 -21.42
C THR A 14 -15.56 20.93 -20.46
N ASP A 15 -15.95 20.11 -19.47
CA ASP A 15 -16.93 20.44 -18.44
C ASP A 15 -16.32 21.18 -17.22
N GLU A 16 -15.03 21.54 -17.27
CA GLU A 16 -14.28 22.19 -16.17
C GLU A 16 -14.36 21.42 -14.83
N ALA A 17 -14.49 20.10 -14.89
CA ALA A 17 -14.67 19.22 -13.73
C ALA A 17 -13.35 18.59 -13.21
N LEU A 18 -12.22 18.86 -13.87
CA LEU A 18 -10.91 18.34 -13.48
C LEU A 18 -10.31 19.12 -12.30
N SER A 19 -9.49 18.44 -11.51
CA SER A 19 -8.65 19.13 -10.53
C SER A 19 -7.52 19.88 -11.21
N ILE A 20 -7.11 21.02 -10.64
CA ILE A 20 -6.09 21.94 -11.19
C ILE A 20 -4.82 21.19 -11.66
N GLY A 21 -4.33 20.25 -10.85
CA GLY A 21 -3.11 19.50 -11.19
C GLY A 21 -3.27 18.52 -12.35
N VAL A 22 -4.47 17.99 -12.59
CA VAL A 22 -4.75 17.11 -13.73
C VAL A 22 -5.03 17.94 -14.97
N GLU A 23 -5.73 19.06 -14.82
CA GLU A 23 -6.02 20.00 -15.89
C GLU A 23 -4.73 20.53 -16.53
N GLU A 24 -3.74 20.92 -15.73
CA GLU A 24 -2.44 21.39 -16.23
C GLU A 24 -1.74 20.31 -17.08
N GLN A 25 -1.76 19.05 -16.62
CA GLN A 25 -1.14 17.94 -17.36
C GLN A 25 -1.84 17.67 -18.68
N VAL A 26 -3.17 17.81 -18.72
CA VAL A 26 -3.96 17.71 -19.95
C VAL A 26 -3.61 18.87 -20.88
N ARG A 27 -3.60 20.11 -20.39
CA ARG A 27 -3.27 21.32 -21.17
C ARG A 27 -1.87 21.22 -21.79
N GLN A 28 -0.89 20.81 -21.01
CA GLN A 28 0.47 20.58 -21.50
C GLN A 28 0.50 19.52 -22.61
N HIS A 29 -0.27 18.44 -22.47
CA HIS A 29 -0.34 17.40 -23.51
C HIS A 29 -1.03 17.90 -24.78
N LEU A 30 -2.08 18.70 -24.68
CA LEU A 30 -2.76 19.30 -25.83
C LEU A 30 -1.83 20.26 -26.59
N GLY A 31 -0.95 20.97 -25.89
CA GLY A 31 0.09 21.79 -26.53
C GLY A 31 1.13 20.98 -27.33
N GLY A 32 1.33 19.70 -27.00
CA GLY A 32 2.33 18.84 -27.63
C GLY A 32 1.78 17.79 -28.62
N CYS A 33 0.49 17.45 -28.54
CA CYS A 33 -0.11 16.37 -29.32
C CYS A 33 -1.26 16.88 -30.20
N ARG A 34 -1.02 16.94 -31.52
CA ARG A 34 -2.00 17.41 -32.51
C ARG A 34 -3.29 16.57 -32.54
N GLU A 35 -3.20 15.25 -32.41
CA GLU A 35 -4.38 14.39 -32.42
C GLU A 35 -5.31 14.67 -31.23
N CYS A 36 -4.74 14.80 -30.03
CA CYS A 36 -5.55 15.09 -28.84
C CYS A 36 -6.09 16.52 -28.87
N ALA A 37 -5.32 17.48 -29.42
CA ALA A 37 -5.78 18.84 -29.61
C ALA A 37 -6.96 18.93 -30.59
N ALA A 38 -6.90 18.21 -31.72
CA ALA A 38 -8.00 18.15 -32.67
C ALA A 38 -9.28 17.56 -32.02
N LEU A 39 -9.14 16.45 -31.30
CA LEU A 39 -10.28 15.85 -30.60
C LEU A 39 -10.89 16.77 -29.52
N ALA A 40 -10.05 17.52 -28.80
CA ALA A 40 -10.52 18.50 -27.82
C ALA A 40 -11.28 19.64 -28.50
N ALA A 41 -10.79 20.14 -29.65
CA ALA A 41 -11.46 21.16 -30.43
C ALA A 41 -12.81 20.68 -30.98
N ASP A 42 -12.88 19.44 -31.48
CA ASP A 42 -14.13 18.82 -31.95
C ASP A 42 -15.17 18.77 -30.82
N LEU A 43 -14.78 18.32 -29.63
CA LEU A 43 -15.66 18.29 -28.46
C LEU A 43 -16.15 19.69 -28.06
N GLN A 44 -15.26 20.67 -28.03
CA GLN A 44 -15.63 22.06 -27.73
C GLN A 44 -16.59 22.63 -28.76
N SER A 45 -16.41 22.31 -30.05
CA SER A 45 -17.32 22.74 -31.11
C SER A 45 -18.71 22.14 -30.95
N ALA A 46 -18.80 20.87 -30.55
CA ALA A 46 -20.08 20.20 -30.27
C ALA A 46 -20.80 20.85 -29.07
N VAL A 47 -20.07 21.15 -28.00
CA VAL A 47 -20.62 21.86 -26.83
C VAL A 47 -21.10 23.26 -27.21
N ALA A 48 -20.31 24.02 -27.98
CA ALA A 48 -20.70 25.34 -28.45
C ALA A 48 -21.97 25.29 -29.33
N ALA A 49 -22.09 24.31 -30.21
CA ALA A 49 -23.29 24.10 -31.02
C ALA A 49 -24.52 23.82 -30.13
N LEU A 50 -24.38 22.99 -29.10
CA LEU A 50 -25.47 22.73 -28.14
C LEU A 50 -25.83 23.98 -27.33
N GLN A 51 -24.85 24.78 -26.92
CA GLN A 51 -25.07 26.03 -26.19
C GLN A 51 -25.73 27.11 -27.06
N SER A 52 -25.58 27.04 -28.39
CA SER A 52 -26.23 27.97 -29.33
C SER A 52 -27.72 27.70 -29.53
N LEU A 53 -28.24 26.57 -29.02
CA LEU A 53 -29.66 26.25 -29.12
C LEU A 53 -30.52 27.27 -28.34
N PRO A 54 -31.73 27.60 -28.84
CA PRO A 54 -32.64 28.50 -28.15
C PRO A 54 -32.91 28.00 -26.73
N ARG A 55 -32.68 28.89 -25.75
CA ARG A 55 -33.02 28.57 -24.37
C ARG A 55 -34.53 28.59 -24.22
N LEU A 56 -35.11 27.45 -23.86
CA LEU A 56 -36.53 27.34 -23.55
C LEU A 56 -36.78 27.95 -22.17
N GLU A 57 -37.51 29.07 -22.14
CA GLU A 57 -38.01 29.63 -20.89
C GLU A 57 -39.01 28.67 -20.26
N THR A 58 -38.80 28.34 -18.99
CA THR A 58 -39.74 27.49 -18.25
C THR A 58 -41.02 28.26 -17.94
N SER A 59 -42.18 27.59 -17.97
CA SER A 59 -43.46 28.18 -17.53
C SER A 59 -43.31 28.86 -16.15
N PRO A 60 -43.96 30.01 -15.90
CA PRO A 60 -43.87 30.72 -14.63
C PRO A 60 -44.28 29.89 -13.41
N ASP A 61 -45.11 28.86 -13.60
CA ASP A 61 -45.50 27.92 -12.53
C ASP A 61 -44.58 26.71 -12.37
N PHE A 62 -43.58 26.54 -13.24
CA PHE A 62 -42.66 25.41 -13.23
C PHE A 62 -41.99 25.25 -11.86
N THR A 63 -41.44 26.33 -11.30
CA THR A 63 -40.78 26.30 -9.98
C THR A 63 -41.75 25.91 -8.85
N ARG A 64 -43.03 26.29 -8.97
CA ARG A 64 -44.07 25.94 -8.00
C ARG A 64 -44.40 24.44 -8.08
N GLN A 65 -44.59 23.92 -9.29
CA GLN A 65 -44.83 22.48 -9.52
C GLN A 65 -43.62 21.65 -9.12
N LEU A 66 -42.41 22.07 -9.50
CA LEU A 66 -41.16 21.42 -9.16
C LEU A 66 -41.02 21.25 -7.64
N ARG A 67 -41.25 22.31 -6.85
CA ARG A 67 -41.19 22.24 -5.38
C ARG A 67 -42.20 21.29 -4.76
N ARG A 68 -43.39 21.13 -5.36
CA ARG A 68 -44.39 20.16 -4.89
C ARG A 68 -43.95 18.71 -5.12
N HIS A 69 -43.22 18.45 -6.21
CA HIS A 69 -42.78 17.11 -6.58
C HIS A 69 -41.36 16.75 -6.08
N LEU A 70 -40.57 17.73 -5.65
CA LEU A 70 -39.21 17.52 -5.13
C LEU A 70 -39.05 16.86 -3.75
N PRO A 71 -40.02 16.82 -2.80
CA PRO A 71 -39.72 16.33 -1.45
C PRO A 71 -39.28 14.86 -1.43
N VAL A 72 -39.63 14.07 -2.47
CA VAL A 72 -39.24 12.66 -2.60
C VAL A 72 -37.91 12.49 -3.36
N ALA A 73 -37.66 13.30 -4.39
CA ALA A 73 -36.48 13.14 -5.26
C ALA A 73 -35.18 13.63 -4.61
N VAL A 74 -35.21 14.73 -3.83
CA VAL A 74 -33.99 15.26 -3.17
C VAL A 74 -33.56 14.39 -2.00
N ALA A 75 -34.49 13.71 -1.33
CA ALA A 75 -34.17 12.76 -0.26
C ALA A 75 -33.35 11.57 -0.78
N LEU A 76 -33.58 11.14 -2.02
CA LEU A 76 -32.85 10.05 -2.67
C LEU A 76 -31.57 10.54 -3.38
N SER A 77 -31.57 11.78 -3.88
CA SER A 77 -30.45 12.32 -4.65
C SER A 77 -29.40 13.05 -3.80
N ARG A 78 -29.65 13.29 -2.51
CA ARG A 78 -28.57 13.54 -1.55
C ARG A 78 -27.79 12.24 -1.39
N ARG A 79 -26.77 12.06 -2.24
CA ARG A 79 -25.61 11.23 -1.89
C ARG A 79 -25.26 11.62 -0.47
N ALA A 80 -25.50 10.72 0.49
CA ALA A 80 -25.19 10.98 1.89
C ALA A 80 -23.76 11.54 1.92
N PRO A 81 -23.47 12.63 2.65
CA PRO A 81 -22.09 13.08 2.77
C PRO A 81 -21.33 11.86 3.27
N ALA A 82 -20.45 11.33 2.41
CA ALA A 82 -19.50 10.33 2.83
C ALA A 82 -18.84 10.99 4.04
N ARG A 83 -19.01 10.40 5.23
CA ARG A 83 -18.39 10.88 6.46
C ARG A 83 -16.89 10.58 6.36
N THR A 84 -16.23 11.19 5.38
CA THR A 84 -14.79 11.14 5.16
C THR A 84 -14.21 12.27 5.99
N GLY A 85 -13.89 11.97 7.24
CA GLY A 85 -13.19 12.91 8.12
C GLY A 85 -13.44 12.69 9.61
N LEU A 86 -12.93 13.63 10.40
CA LEU A 86 -12.92 13.62 11.87
C LEU A 86 -14.32 13.55 12.53
N ALA A 87 -15.41 13.65 11.79
CA ALA A 87 -16.73 13.38 12.35
C ALA A 87 -17.03 11.87 12.46
N GLY A 88 -16.47 11.05 11.56
CA GLY A 88 -16.65 9.60 11.53
C GLY A 88 -15.92 8.89 12.69
N TRP A 89 -14.62 9.18 12.89
CA TRP A 89 -13.85 8.59 13.99
C TRP A 89 -14.36 9.01 15.39
N LEU A 90 -14.85 10.24 15.57
CA LEU A 90 -15.32 10.75 16.86
C LEU A 90 -16.60 10.03 17.29
N SER A 91 -17.45 9.65 16.32
CA SER A 91 -18.62 8.81 16.58
C SER A 91 -18.25 7.38 16.97
N TYR A 92 -17.11 6.87 16.49
CA TYR A 92 -16.57 5.55 16.85
C TYR A 92 -15.98 5.54 18.27
N LEU A 93 -15.35 6.63 18.69
CA LEU A 93 -14.82 6.81 20.06
C LEU A 93 -15.93 7.03 21.10
N ARG A 94 -17.06 7.61 20.70
CA ARG A 94 -18.21 7.87 21.59
C ARG A 94 -19.13 6.66 21.77
N SER A 95 -19.08 5.66 20.88
CA SER A 95 -19.76 4.38 21.09
C SER A 95 -18.93 3.48 22.01
N GLY A 96 -18.99 3.76 23.31
CA GLY A 96 -18.30 3.02 24.36
C GLY A 96 -18.78 1.57 24.48
N SER A 97 -18.24 0.65 23.68
CA SER A 97 -18.29 -0.79 23.95
C SER A 97 -16.91 -1.26 24.44
N PRO A 98 -16.70 -1.47 25.75
CA PRO A 98 -15.39 -1.85 26.30
C PRO A 98 -14.92 -3.26 25.89
N ARG A 99 -15.73 -4.01 25.12
CA ARG A 99 -15.40 -5.38 24.67
C ARG A 99 -14.60 -5.47 23.36
N ARG A 100 -14.34 -4.36 22.66
CA ARG A 100 -13.59 -4.39 21.37
C ARG A 100 -12.22 -3.72 21.39
N PHE A 101 -11.78 -3.17 22.52
CA PHE A 101 -10.49 -2.47 22.61
C PHE A 101 -9.28 -3.38 22.84
N GLY A 102 -9.46 -4.67 23.14
CA GLY A 102 -8.35 -5.62 23.32
C GLY A 102 -7.61 -6.01 22.03
N ALA A 103 -8.17 -5.73 20.84
CA ALA A 103 -7.65 -6.28 19.59
C ALA A 103 -7.02 -5.25 18.62
N VAL A 104 -6.99 -3.95 18.94
CA VAL A 104 -6.54 -2.91 17.96
C VAL A 104 -5.44 -1.97 18.49
N LEU A 105 -5.15 -1.95 19.79
CA LEU A 105 -4.03 -1.12 20.30
C LEU A 105 -2.66 -1.81 20.26
N ALA A 106 -2.61 -3.13 20.09
CA ALA A 106 -1.36 -3.88 19.99
C ALA A 106 -0.48 -3.50 18.76
N PRO A 107 -1.00 -3.39 17.52
CA PRO A 107 -0.14 -3.18 16.35
C PRO A 107 0.41 -1.76 16.23
N ILE A 108 -0.31 -0.75 16.75
CA ILE A 108 0.14 0.65 16.67
C ILE A 108 1.29 0.90 17.66
N ALA A 109 1.22 0.35 18.88
CA ALA A 109 2.31 0.44 19.85
C ALA A 109 3.59 -0.28 19.37
N VAL A 110 3.43 -1.43 18.70
CA VAL A 110 4.54 -2.18 18.09
C VAL A 110 5.12 -1.43 16.89
N GLY A 111 4.28 -0.94 15.98
CA GLY A 111 4.72 -0.20 14.80
C GLY A 111 5.45 1.10 15.14
N LEU A 112 4.96 1.85 16.13
CA LEU A 112 5.56 3.12 16.56
C LEU A 112 6.88 2.88 17.32
N SER A 113 6.97 1.79 18.09
CA SER A 113 8.24 1.35 18.71
C SER A 113 9.29 0.95 17.68
N VAL A 114 8.93 0.19 16.63
CA VAL A 114 9.86 -0.21 15.56
C VAL A 114 10.31 1.01 14.75
N LEU A 115 9.40 1.94 14.45
CA LEU A 115 9.74 3.16 13.72
C LEU A 115 10.70 4.05 14.51
N LEU A 116 10.46 4.24 15.82
CA LEU A 116 11.37 5.00 16.68
C LEU A 116 12.73 4.31 16.85
N TYR A 117 12.76 2.98 16.92
CA TYR A 117 14.00 2.21 17.00
C TYR A 117 14.84 2.35 15.72
N VAL A 118 14.23 2.20 14.54
CA VAL A 118 14.91 2.36 13.24
C VAL A 118 15.36 3.80 13.02
N TRP A 119 14.52 4.78 13.39
CA TRP A 119 14.88 6.19 13.28
C TRP A 119 16.01 6.58 14.24
N GLY A 120 16.00 6.04 15.47
CA GLY A 120 17.08 6.21 16.45
C GLY A 120 18.40 5.59 16.00
N MET A 121 18.36 4.41 15.35
CA MET A 121 19.54 3.79 14.73
C MET A 121 20.10 4.62 13.58
N HIS A 122 19.25 5.28 12.78
CA HIS A 122 19.68 6.04 11.61
C HIS A 122 20.22 7.44 11.95
N LEU A 123 19.88 7.98 13.13
CA LEU A 123 20.31 9.30 13.63
C LEU A 123 21.53 9.26 14.56
N GLY A 124 22.13 8.09 14.81
CA GLY A 124 23.40 7.98 15.54
C GLY A 124 23.37 8.57 16.95
N LEU A 125 22.23 8.51 17.65
CA LEU A 125 22.14 8.95 19.04
C LEU A 125 22.83 7.91 19.95
N PRO A 126 23.86 8.29 20.73
CA PRO A 126 24.52 7.38 21.64
C PRO A 126 23.64 7.16 22.88
N GLY A 127 23.21 5.91 23.08
CA GLY A 127 22.93 5.34 24.39
C GLY A 127 21.52 5.56 24.95
N VAL A 128 20.73 4.49 24.94
CA VAL A 128 20.34 3.74 26.16
C VAL A 128 20.05 2.31 25.71
N GLY A 129 21.11 1.50 25.55
CA GLY A 129 20.95 0.05 25.51
C GLY A 129 20.93 -0.48 26.95
N PRO A 130 20.05 -1.43 27.31
CA PRO A 130 20.19 -2.13 28.58
C PRO A 130 21.56 -2.80 28.58
N ALA A 131 22.25 -2.74 29.73
CA ALA A 131 23.54 -3.40 29.95
C ALA A 131 23.41 -4.92 29.77
N THR A 132 23.44 -5.39 28.52
CA THR A 132 23.74 -6.78 28.23
C THR A 132 25.25 -6.88 28.29
N ALA A 133 25.75 -7.27 29.46
CA ALA A 133 27.07 -7.85 29.56
C ALA A 133 27.11 -9.04 28.57
N GLU A 134 27.74 -8.83 27.42
CA GLU A 134 28.16 -9.96 26.60
C GLU A 134 29.14 -10.78 27.44
N PRO A 135 28.90 -12.08 27.65
CA PRO A 135 29.95 -12.92 28.19
C PRO A 135 31.02 -12.98 27.10
N VAL A 136 32.15 -12.31 27.34
CA VAL A 136 33.38 -12.55 26.58
C VAL A 136 33.77 -13.99 26.87
N ILE A 137 33.28 -14.92 26.03
CA ILE A 137 33.71 -16.31 26.07
C ILE A 137 35.16 -16.29 25.59
N SER A 138 36.11 -16.50 26.51
CA SER A 138 37.52 -16.52 26.16
C SER A 138 37.77 -17.58 25.09
N GLU A 139 38.69 -17.27 24.18
CA GLU A 139 39.04 -18.16 23.07
C GLU A 139 39.43 -19.56 23.57
N ASP A 140 40.07 -19.64 24.73
CA ASP A 140 40.41 -20.91 25.39
C ASP A 140 39.17 -21.73 25.80
N ALA A 141 38.12 -21.06 26.30
CA ALA A 141 36.87 -21.72 26.67
C ALA A 141 36.12 -22.24 25.43
N TYR A 142 36.20 -21.50 24.32
CA TYR A 142 35.62 -21.91 23.04
C TYR A 142 36.36 -23.12 22.45
N LEU A 143 37.70 -23.10 22.43
CA LEU A 143 38.51 -24.21 21.93
C LEU A 143 38.33 -25.47 22.79
N ALA A 144 38.24 -25.34 24.11
CA ALA A 144 37.97 -26.46 25.02
C ALA A 144 36.55 -27.05 24.86
N ALA A 145 35.58 -26.24 24.42
CA ALA A 145 34.24 -26.72 24.09
C ALA A 145 34.23 -27.50 22.77
N MET A 146 34.86 -26.97 21.71
CA MET A 146 34.99 -27.67 20.43
C MET A 146 35.74 -28.99 20.55
N ALA A 147 36.85 -29.03 21.30
CA ALA A 147 37.63 -30.26 21.47
C ALA A 147 36.82 -31.39 22.12
N ARG A 148 35.96 -31.06 23.10
CA ARG A 148 35.04 -32.01 23.72
C ARG A 148 33.97 -32.50 22.75
N GLU A 149 33.48 -31.64 21.89
CA GLU A 149 32.49 -32.02 20.88
C GLU A 149 33.11 -33.00 19.86
N HIS A 150 34.30 -32.70 19.33
CA HIS A 150 35.02 -33.59 18.41
C HIS A 150 35.36 -34.95 19.03
N ALA A 151 35.76 -35.00 20.31
CA ALA A 151 36.00 -36.25 21.01
C ALA A 151 34.73 -37.12 21.13
N SER A 152 33.55 -36.49 21.23
CA SER A 152 32.27 -37.19 21.28
C SER A 152 31.86 -37.80 19.93
N TYR A 153 32.29 -37.21 18.81
CA TYR A 153 32.07 -37.77 17.47
C TYR A 153 33.03 -38.94 17.18
N ALA A 154 34.29 -38.83 17.62
CA ALA A 154 35.29 -39.87 17.37
C ALA A 154 35.00 -41.21 18.09
N THR A 155 34.27 -41.17 19.21
CA THR A 155 34.02 -42.35 20.06
C THR A 155 32.77 -43.13 19.68
N LYS A 156 31.90 -42.61 18.79
CA LYS A 156 30.57 -43.21 18.58
C LYS A 156 30.43 -44.25 17.46
N GLN A 157 31.34 -44.33 16.48
CA GLN A 157 31.57 -45.49 15.58
C GLN A 157 32.40 -45.02 14.36
N PRO A 158 33.73 -45.11 14.38
CA PRO A 158 34.58 -44.61 13.29
C PRO A 158 34.42 -45.39 11.95
N LEU A 159 33.65 -46.48 11.95
CA LEU A 159 33.42 -47.35 10.78
C LEU A 159 31.94 -47.43 10.36
N ALA A 160 31.05 -46.67 11.00
CA ALA A 160 29.64 -46.54 10.59
C ALA A 160 29.41 -45.37 9.62
N ASP A 161 30.42 -44.53 9.41
CA ASP A 161 30.35 -43.47 8.40
C ASP A 161 30.22 -44.06 6.99
N SER A 162 29.44 -43.37 6.18
CA SER A 162 29.14 -43.68 4.77
C SER A 162 30.39 -43.94 3.91
N SER A 163 31.55 -43.41 4.31
CA SER A 163 32.87 -43.67 3.71
C SER A 163 33.34 -45.12 3.88
N ALA A 164 33.06 -45.77 5.02
CA ALA A 164 33.38 -47.17 5.26
C ALA A 164 32.50 -48.12 4.41
N ALA A 165 31.26 -47.71 4.11
CA ALA A 165 30.40 -48.44 3.17
C ALA A 165 30.96 -48.40 1.75
N ILE A 166 31.50 -47.25 1.31
CA ILE A 166 32.14 -47.10 0.00
C ILE A 166 33.40 -47.98 -0.09
N LEU A 167 34.23 -48.01 0.96
CA LEU A 167 35.43 -48.85 0.99
C LEU A 167 35.11 -50.36 0.94
N ARG A 168 34.03 -50.80 1.59
CA ARG A 168 33.56 -52.20 1.52
C ARG A 168 33.10 -52.58 0.12
N VAL A 169 32.41 -51.70 -0.59
CA VAL A 169 32.00 -51.93 -1.99
C VAL A 169 33.22 -52.05 -2.90
N THR A 170 34.23 -51.18 -2.72
CA THR A 170 35.46 -51.25 -3.52
C THR A 170 36.32 -52.48 -3.22
N LEU A 171 36.36 -52.95 -1.96
CA LEU A 171 37.10 -54.16 -1.58
C LEU A 171 36.35 -55.45 -1.94
N ALA A 172 35.02 -55.43 -2.01
CA ALA A 172 34.22 -56.57 -2.45
C ALA A 172 34.21 -56.72 -3.98
N GLY A 173 34.33 -55.61 -4.72
CA GLY A 173 34.37 -55.61 -6.19
C GLY A 173 35.68 -56.13 -6.81
N THR A 174 36.72 -56.36 -6.01
CA THR A 174 38.02 -56.88 -6.49
C THR A 174 38.17 -58.39 -6.33
N LYS A 175 37.13 -59.11 -5.88
CA LYS A 175 37.20 -60.57 -5.71
C LYS A 175 36.22 -61.32 -6.61
N ALA A 176 36.78 -61.78 -7.73
CA ALA A 176 36.57 -63.06 -8.42
C ALA A 176 35.99 -62.99 -9.84
N PRO A 177 36.26 -64.02 -10.68
CA PRO A 177 37.45 -64.86 -10.81
C PRO A 177 38.31 -64.52 -12.04
#